data_AF-A0A6H9JVX8-F1
#
_entry.id   AF-A0A6H9JVX8-F1
#
_cell.length_a   1.000
_cell.length_b   1.000
_cell.length_c   1.000
_cell.angle_alpha   90.00
_cell.angle_beta   90.00
_cell.angle_gamma   90.00
#
_symmetry.space_group_name_H-M   'P 1'
#
loop_
_entity.id
_entity.type
_entity.pdbx_description
1 polymer ?
#
loop_
_entity_poly.entity_id
_entity_poly.type
_entity_poly.pdbx_seq_one_letter_code
_entity_poly.pdbx_strand_id
1 'polypeptide(L)'
;MKKLIILVSLILTSFQITDLFANDFVNAIENAHQKEKFLSNKVVQFDFHLEFGGKERMNSKVTLKTDSGKGIFEQKDGTKIQYFNDEVYCSPEIENTKRVRFNAYTWSYFFLFPYKLSDSGTKWSEFEATELDSKKYNSKKLSFESGTGDAPDDWYIVYSDKDDKLLKIGAYIVTAGKTKEEAEKDPHAIEYSDFTVIDGVPIATSWTFWGWTKEEGLTKKLGKAKITNVKFLDLKEEYFIPPKSFKKVLN
;
A
#
# COMPACT_ATOMS: atom_id res chain seq x y z
N MET A 1 -38.07 36.39 34.28
CA MET A 1 -37.23 35.87 33.17
C MET A 1 -36.35 34.75 33.70
N LYS A 2 -36.62 33.48 33.35
CA LYS A 2 -35.71 32.34 33.60
C LYS A 2 -35.28 31.81 32.23
N LYS A 3 -33.99 31.92 31.90
CA LYS A 3 -33.40 31.30 30.70
C LYS A 3 -33.24 29.80 30.98
N LEU A 4 -33.93 28.98 30.20
CA LEU A 4 -33.73 27.54 30.14
C LEU A 4 -32.54 27.26 29.23
N ILE A 5 -31.43 26.78 29.80
CA ILE A 5 -30.29 26.27 29.04
C ILE A 5 -30.62 24.81 28.74
N ILE A 6 -30.87 24.50 27.47
CA ILE A 6 -31.00 23.12 27.00
C ILE A 6 -29.58 22.61 26.78
N LEU A 7 -29.10 21.78 27.69
CA LEU A 7 -27.87 21.02 27.52
C LEU A 7 -28.20 19.79 26.67
N VAL A 8 -27.89 19.82 25.38
CA VAL A 8 -28.00 18.64 24.52
C VAL A 8 -26.78 17.77 24.80
N SER A 9 -26.96 16.73 25.61
CA SER A 9 -25.93 15.71 25.83
C SER A 9 -25.92 14.77 24.64
N LEU A 10 -24.93 14.90 23.76
CA LEU A 10 -24.73 14.00 22.62
C LEU A 10 -24.17 12.66 23.14
N ILE A 11 -25.02 11.64 23.26
CA ILE A 11 -24.58 10.29 23.63
C ILE A 11 -24.12 9.61 22.34
N LEU A 12 -22.81 9.69 22.04
CA LEU A 12 -22.20 8.83 21.04
C LEU A 12 -21.92 7.46 21.65
N THR A 13 -22.28 6.39 20.92
CA THR A 13 -21.95 5.02 21.32
C THR A 13 -20.47 4.74 21.09
N SER A 14 -19.87 3.81 21.84
CA SER A 14 -18.45 3.44 21.69
C SER A 14 -18.07 3.07 20.25
N PHE A 15 -18.99 2.44 19.51
CA PHE A 15 -18.81 2.08 18.11
C PHE A 15 -18.72 3.29 17.17
N GLN A 16 -19.57 4.31 17.36
CA GLN A 16 -19.51 5.54 16.55
C GLN A 16 -18.26 6.38 16.87
N ILE A 17 -17.80 6.33 18.12
CA ILE A 17 -16.57 7.00 18.55
C ILE A 17 -15.35 6.34 17.89
N THR A 18 -15.30 5.01 17.82
CA THR A 18 -14.21 4.28 17.15
C THR A 18 -14.15 4.55 15.64
N ASP A 19 -15.31 4.63 14.96
CA ASP A 19 -15.36 4.98 13.54
C ASP A 19 -14.88 6.41 13.28
N LEU A 20 -15.26 7.36 14.14
CA LEU A 20 -14.84 8.76 14.02
C LEU A 20 -13.31 8.93 14.17
N PHE A 21 -12.70 8.26 15.17
CA PHE A 21 -11.25 8.33 15.40
C PHE A 21 -10.42 7.52 14.40
N ALA A 22 -10.95 6.42 13.85
CA ALA A 22 -10.34 5.74 12.71
C ALA A 22 -10.29 6.68 11.50
N ASN A 23 -11.37 7.42 11.27
CA ASN A 23 -11.47 8.39 10.18
C ASN A 23 -10.41 9.50 10.32
N ASP A 24 -10.17 10.06 11.51
CA ASP A 24 -9.17 11.12 11.70
C ASP A 24 -7.73 10.67 11.43
N PHE A 25 -7.33 9.48 11.89
CA PHE A 25 -5.99 8.94 11.65
C PHE A 25 -5.75 8.69 10.15
N VAL A 26 -6.73 8.07 9.48
CA VAL A 26 -6.67 7.78 8.05
C VAL A 26 -6.64 9.07 7.24
N ASN A 27 -7.58 9.98 7.50
CA ASN A 27 -7.67 11.27 6.80
C ASN A 27 -6.39 12.09 6.96
N ALA A 28 -5.76 12.09 8.14
CA ALA A 28 -4.50 12.79 8.35
C ALA A 28 -3.39 12.27 7.43
N ILE A 29 -3.28 10.94 7.27
CA ILE A 29 -2.27 10.34 6.39
C ILE A 29 -2.60 10.62 4.92
N GLU A 30 -3.84 10.35 4.49
CA GLU A 30 -4.23 10.52 3.10
C GLU A 30 -4.13 11.99 2.64
N ASN A 31 -4.45 12.94 3.52
CA ASN A 31 -4.26 14.37 3.26
C ASN A 31 -2.79 14.76 3.18
N ALA A 32 -1.94 14.24 4.08
CA ALA A 32 -0.50 14.46 4.03
C ALA A 32 0.11 13.93 2.73
N HIS A 33 -0.40 12.81 2.24
CA HIS A 33 -0.02 12.23 0.95
C HIS A 33 -0.69 12.92 -0.26
N GLN A 34 -1.54 13.92 -0.05
CA GLN A 34 -2.25 14.63 -1.12
C GLN A 34 -3.11 13.69 -1.99
N LYS A 35 -3.85 12.77 -1.35
CA LYS A 35 -4.67 11.74 -2.03
C LYS A 35 -5.58 12.31 -3.12
N GLU A 36 -6.34 13.37 -2.84
CA GLU A 36 -7.22 13.98 -3.85
C GLU A 36 -6.44 14.43 -5.10
N LYS A 37 -5.27 15.04 -4.90
CA LYS A 37 -4.40 15.46 -5.99
C LYS A 37 -3.82 14.26 -6.73
N PHE A 38 -3.37 13.24 -6.02
CA PHE A 38 -2.87 12.00 -6.61
C PHE A 38 -3.95 11.35 -7.50
N LEU A 39 -5.18 11.22 -6.99
CA LEU A 39 -6.32 10.63 -7.71
C LEU A 39 -6.84 11.51 -8.85
N SER A 40 -6.60 12.83 -8.82
CA SER A 40 -6.92 13.71 -9.95
C SER A 40 -6.05 13.43 -11.18
N ASN A 41 -4.87 12.84 -10.98
CA ASN A 41 -4.07 12.28 -12.06
C ASN A 41 -4.58 10.87 -12.37
N LYS A 42 -4.78 10.51 -13.64
CA LYS A 42 -5.35 9.19 -13.99
C LYS A 42 -4.31 8.06 -13.92
N VAL A 43 -3.07 8.38 -14.24
CA VAL A 43 -1.98 7.41 -14.39
C VAL A 43 -0.71 7.96 -13.78
N VAL A 44 0.02 7.09 -13.07
CA VAL A 44 1.39 7.33 -12.61
C VAL A 44 2.32 6.32 -13.28
N GLN A 45 3.45 6.79 -13.81
CA GLN A 45 4.51 5.95 -14.35
C GLN A 45 5.81 6.24 -13.64
N PHE A 46 6.60 5.19 -13.36
CA PHE A 46 7.89 5.30 -12.71
C PHE A 46 8.78 4.10 -13.04
N ASP A 47 10.09 4.25 -12.88
CA ASP A 47 11.02 3.12 -12.91
C ASP A 47 11.19 2.57 -11.50
N PHE A 48 11.07 1.25 -11.37
CA PHE A 48 11.09 0.52 -10.10
C PHE A 48 12.22 -0.51 -10.09
N HIS A 49 13.10 -0.40 -9.11
CA HIS A 49 14.19 -1.35 -8.89
C HIS A 49 14.10 -1.97 -7.51
N LEU A 50 14.00 -3.29 -7.44
CA LEU A 50 13.80 -4.06 -6.21
C LEU A 50 14.96 -5.03 -5.99
N GLU A 51 15.49 -5.04 -4.77
CA GLU A 51 16.53 -5.98 -4.33
C GLU A 51 16.15 -6.66 -3.02
N PHE A 52 16.38 -7.97 -2.93
CA PHE A 52 16.29 -8.74 -1.68
C PHE A 52 17.50 -9.65 -1.54
N GLY A 53 18.13 -9.65 -0.35
CA GLY A 53 19.34 -10.45 -0.10
C GLY A 53 20.50 -10.13 -1.05
N GLY A 54 20.63 -8.87 -1.48
CA GLY A 54 21.67 -8.40 -2.40
C GLY A 54 21.48 -8.83 -3.86
N LYS A 55 20.32 -9.36 -4.24
CA LYS A 55 20.00 -9.75 -5.62
C LYS A 55 18.85 -8.91 -6.18
N GLU A 56 19.00 -8.44 -7.42
CA GLU A 56 17.91 -7.82 -8.18
C GLU A 56 16.76 -8.83 -8.30
N ARG A 57 15.56 -8.41 -7.88
CA ARG A 57 14.31 -9.19 -7.95
C ARG A 57 13.36 -8.67 -9.01
N MET A 58 13.43 -7.37 -9.28
CA MET A 58 12.63 -6.71 -10.32
C MET A 58 13.35 -5.43 -10.75
N ASN A 59 13.34 -5.18 -12.04
CA ASN A 59 13.74 -3.91 -12.62
C ASN A 59 12.80 -3.62 -13.77
N SER A 60 11.85 -2.74 -13.53
CA SER A 60 10.71 -2.56 -14.42
C SER A 60 10.28 -1.11 -14.49
N LYS A 61 9.81 -0.71 -15.67
CA LYS A 61 8.98 0.48 -15.80
C LYS A 61 7.56 0.10 -15.42
N VAL A 62 7.03 0.77 -14.41
CA VAL A 62 5.71 0.51 -13.85
C VAL A 62 4.78 1.63 -14.28
N THR A 63 3.60 1.28 -14.79
CA THR A 63 2.53 2.22 -15.14
C THR A 63 1.26 1.78 -14.45
N LEU A 64 0.75 2.57 -13.52
CA LEU A 64 -0.43 2.25 -12.72
C LEU A 64 -1.53 3.28 -12.97
N LYS A 65 -2.78 2.83 -13.03
CA LYS A 65 -3.89 3.72 -12.73
C LYS A 65 -3.89 4.05 -11.24
N THR A 66 -4.13 5.32 -10.93
CA THR A 66 -4.13 5.84 -9.55
C THR A 66 -5.28 5.29 -8.71
N ASP A 67 -6.36 4.84 -9.36
CA ASP A 67 -7.48 4.11 -8.75
C ASP A 67 -7.18 2.62 -8.46
N SER A 68 -5.93 2.17 -8.69
CA SER A 68 -5.46 0.78 -8.51
C SER A 68 -6.13 -0.27 -9.40
N GLY A 69 -7.01 0.10 -10.32
CA GLY A 69 -7.75 -0.88 -11.12
C GLY A 69 -6.90 -1.53 -12.22
N LYS A 70 -5.82 -0.89 -12.67
CA LYS A 70 -5.01 -1.38 -13.79
C LYS A 70 -3.55 -1.07 -13.62
N GLY A 71 -2.66 -1.96 -14.04
CA GLY A 71 -1.23 -1.73 -13.97
C GLY A 71 -0.42 -2.60 -14.91
N ILE A 72 0.71 -2.07 -15.36
CA ILE A 72 1.66 -2.73 -16.27
C ILE A 72 3.06 -2.60 -15.68
N PHE A 73 3.78 -3.72 -15.62
CA PHE A 73 5.20 -3.80 -15.30
C PHE A 73 5.92 -4.27 -16.55
N GLU A 74 6.68 -3.37 -17.18
CA GLU A 74 7.53 -3.69 -18.34
C GLU A 74 8.95 -3.96 -17.85
N GLN A 75 9.40 -5.20 -18.01
CA GLN A 75 10.74 -5.65 -17.61
C GLN A 75 11.80 -5.20 -18.62
N LYS A 76 13.08 -5.24 -18.22
CA LYS A 76 14.22 -4.87 -19.09
C LYS A 76 14.30 -5.66 -20.39
N ASP A 77 13.88 -6.92 -20.39
CA ASP A 77 13.86 -7.79 -21.57
C ASP A 77 12.63 -7.56 -22.48
N GLY A 78 11.77 -6.59 -22.13
CA GLY A 78 10.56 -6.24 -22.87
C GLY A 78 9.34 -7.08 -22.51
N THR A 79 9.50 -8.13 -21.70
CA THR A 79 8.35 -8.90 -21.21
C THR A 79 7.52 -8.09 -20.21
N LYS A 80 6.21 -8.36 -20.16
CA LYS A 80 5.27 -7.59 -19.34
C LYS A 80 4.49 -8.47 -18.39
N ILE A 81 4.22 -7.92 -17.22
CA ILE A 81 3.18 -8.38 -16.29
C ILE A 81 2.13 -7.28 -16.25
N GLN A 82 0.86 -7.64 -16.36
CA GLN A 82 -0.24 -6.69 -16.43
C GLN A 82 -1.41 -7.19 -15.61
N TYR A 83 -2.04 -6.29 -14.86
CA TYR A 83 -3.32 -6.59 -14.23
C TYR A 83 -4.39 -5.63 -14.75
N PHE A 84 -5.59 -6.18 -14.92
CA PHE A 84 -6.77 -5.48 -15.36
C PHE A 84 -7.92 -5.90 -14.43
N ASN A 85 -8.23 -5.01 -13.49
CA ASN A 85 -9.11 -5.27 -12.35
C ASN A 85 -8.61 -6.49 -11.54
N ASP A 86 -9.36 -7.58 -11.50
CA ASP A 86 -9.09 -8.81 -10.77
C ASP A 86 -8.26 -9.84 -11.58
N GLU A 87 -8.08 -9.60 -12.88
CA GLU A 87 -7.38 -10.51 -13.79
C GLU A 87 -5.91 -10.11 -13.98
N VAL A 88 -5.02 -11.10 -13.97
CA VAL A 88 -3.57 -10.91 -14.23
C VAL A 88 -3.17 -11.63 -15.51
N TYR A 89 -2.30 -10.98 -16.27
CA TYR A 89 -1.78 -11.42 -17.55
C TYR A 89 -0.26 -11.27 -17.60
N CYS A 90 0.40 -12.05 -18.44
CA CYS A 90 1.81 -11.90 -18.71
C CYS A 90 2.20 -12.24 -20.15
N SER A 91 3.32 -11.68 -20.58
CA SER A 91 4.01 -12.04 -21.81
C SER A 91 4.19 -13.56 -21.97
N PRO A 92 4.03 -14.11 -23.19
CA PRO A 92 4.14 -15.54 -23.42
C PRO A 92 5.51 -16.14 -23.08
N GLU A 93 6.55 -15.32 -23.06
CA GLU A 93 7.93 -15.68 -22.72
C GLU A 93 8.14 -15.92 -21.22
N ILE A 94 7.20 -15.47 -20.37
CA ILE A 94 7.25 -15.75 -18.93
C ILE A 94 6.73 -17.18 -18.70
N GLU A 95 7.65 -18.13 -18.54
CA GLU A 95 7.32 -19.55 -18.34
C GLU A 95 6.79 -19.82 -16.92
N ASN A 96 7.47 -19.30 -15.89
CA ASN A 96 7.09 -19.52 -14.50
C ASN A 96 6.12 -18.44 -13.99
N THR A 97 4.83 -18.76 -13.99
CA THR A 97 3.78 -17.82 -13.60
C THR A 97 3.47 -17.79 -12.10
N LYS A 98 4.08 -18.67 -11.28
CA LYS A 98 3.72 -18.86 -9.86
C LYS A 98 3.77 -17.60 -9.00
N ARG A 99 4.62 -16.64 -9.35
CA ARG A 99 4.79 -15.37 -8.61
C ARG A 99 4.28 -14.16 -9.36
N VAL A 100 3.70 -14.34 -10.55
CA VAL A 100 3.31 -13.21 -11.40
C VAL A 100 2.19 -12.41 -10.76
N ARG A 101 1.12 -13.08 -10.30
CA ARG A 101 0.00 -12.42 -9.59
C ARG A 101 0.48 -11.71 -8.32
N PHE A 102 1.26 -12.41 -7.50
CA PHE A 102 1.87 -11.82 -6.30
C PHE A 102 2.71 -10.57 -6.61
N ASN A 103 3.59 -10.64 -7.60
CA ASN A 103 4.44 -9.51 -7.98
C ASN A 103 3.62 -8.32 -8.52
N ALA A 104 2.55 -8.59 -9.29
CA ALA A 104 1.70 -7.56 -9.86
C ALA A 104 1.01 -6.73 -8.78
N TYR A 105 0.40 -7.40 -7.79
CA TYR A 105 -0.38 -6.72 -6.76
C TYR A 105 0.45 -6.23 -5.58
N THR A 106 1.43 -6.99 -5.09
CA THR A 106 2.19 -6.56 -3.90
C THR A 106 2.93 -5.24 -4.12
N TRP A 107 3.66 -5.10 -5.24
CA TRP A 107 4.47 -3.91 -5.47
C TRP A 107 3.63 -2.70 -5.85
N SER A 108 2.53 -2.90 -6.59
CA SER A 108 1.58 -1.81 -6.88
C SER A 108 0.81 -1.40 -5.63
N TYR A 109 0.42 -2.35 -4.78
CA TYR A 109 -0.23 -2.07 -3.50
C TYR A 109 0.68 -1.25 -2.58
N PHE A 110 1.95 -1.63 -2.39
CA PHE A 110 2.88 -0.84 -1.57
C PHE A 110 3.11 0.58 -2.10
N PHE A 111 3.13 0.77 -3.42
CA PHE A 111 3.19 2.12 -3.99
C PHE A 111 1.93 2.93 -3.69
N LEU A 112 0.76 2.30 -3.85
CA LEU A 112 -0.55 2.95 -3.71
C LEU A 112 -1.05 2.99 -2.26
N PHE A 113 -0.36 2.34 -1.33
CA PHE A 113 -0.83 2.11 0.03
C PHE A 113 -1.27 3.37 0.79
N PRO A 114 -0.54 4.50 0.72
CA PRO A 114 -0.96 5.73 1.40
C PRO A 114 -2.29 6.31 0.90
N TYR A 115 -2.76 5.88 -0.27
CA TYR A 115 -3.98 6.38 -0.92
C TYR A 115 -5.17 5.44 -0.79
N LYS A 116 -4.97 4.26 -0.21
CA LYS A 116 -5.96 3.18 -0.11
C LYS A 116 -6.42 2.90 1.33
N LEU A 117 -6.03 3.76 2.27
CA LEU A 117 -6.26 3.56 3.71
C LEU A 117 -7.74 3.69 4.09
N SER A 118 -8.52 4.40 3.26
CA SER A 118 -9.97 4.55 3.38
C SER A 118 -10.77 3.70 2.37
N ASP A 119 -10.15 2.74 1.68
CA ASP A 119 -10.86 1.94 0.69
C ASP A 119 -11.98 1.10 1.34
N SER A 120 -13.04 0.81 0.58
CA SER A 120 -14.13 -0.05 1.06
C SER A 120 -13.59 -1.40 1.53
N GLY A 121 -14.03 -1.83 2.71
CA GLY A 121 -13.60 -3.09 3.32
C GLY A 121 -12.41 -2.96 4.29
N THR A 122 -11.76 -1.80 4.40
CA THR A 122 -10.77 -1.57 5.47
C THR A 122 -11.44 -1.53 6.84
N LYS A 123 -10.84 -2.18 7.83
CA LYS A 123 -11.20 -2.08 9.24
C LYS A 123 -10.02 -1.58 10.06
N TRP A 124 -10.25 -0.58 10.89
CA TRP A 124 -9.23 0.04 11.71
C TRP A 124 -9.47 -0.23 13.20
N SER A 125 -8.40 -0.57 13.91
CA SER A 125 -8.42 -0.73 15.36
C SER A 125 -7.19 -0.11 16.01
N GLU A 126 -7.32 0.20 17.30
CA GLU A 126 -6.22 0.77 18.06
C GLU A 126 -5.03 -0.19 18.11
N PHE A 127 -3.84 0.39 17.96
CA PHE A 127 -2.58 -0.31 18.16
C PHE A 127 -1.66 0.63 18.92
N GLU A 128 -1.33 0.25 20.15
CA GLU A 128 -0.35 0.99 20.95
C GLU A 128 1.04 0.71 20.38
N ALA A 129 1.58 1.68 19.64
CA ALA A 129 2.99 1.63 19.25
C ALA A 129 3.86 1.66 20.49
N THR A 130 4.68 0.63 20.62
CA THR A 130 5.98 0.73 21.26
C THR A 130 6.84 1.72 20.46
N GLU A 131 7.72 2.48 21.13
CA GLU A 131 8.69 3.32 20.42
C GLU A 131 9.42 2.46 19.37
N LEU A 132 9.41 2.93 18.13
CA LEU A 132 10.03 2.21 17.02
C LEU A 132 11.33 2.92 16.69
N ASP A 133 12.46 2.25 16.92
CA ASP A 133 13.80 2.82 16.75
C ASP A 133 13.97 4.18 17.48
N SER A 134 13.54 4.23 18.74
CA SER A 134 13.56 5.44 19.59
C SER A 134 12.78 6.65 19.05
N LYS A 135 11.96 6.46 17.99
CA LYS A 135 11.07 7.48 17.44
C LYS A 135 9.61 7.14 17.76
N LYS A 136 8.86 8.19 18.11
CA LYS A 136 7.42 8.10 18.37
C LYS A 136 6.64 8.34 17.10
N TYR A 137 5.76 7.39 16.76
CA TYR A 137 4.84 7.46 15.63
C TYR A 137 3.39 7.51 16.13
N ASN A 138 2.48 7.93 15.26
CA ASN A 138 1.07 7.56 15.40
C ASN A 138 0.89 6.17 14.78
N SER A 139 0.06 5.31 15.38
CA SER A 139 -0.13 3.95 14.88
C SER A 139 -1.55 3.43 15.04
N LYS A 140 -2.00 2.65 14.05
CA LYS A 140 -3.21 1.83 14.14
C LYS A 140 -3.03 0.52 13.37
N LYS A 141 -3.84 -0.47 13.73
CA LYS A 141 -3.93 -1.73 12.98
C LYS A 141 -5.00 -1.60 11.90
N LEU A 142 -4.64 -2.02 10.69
CA LEU A 142 -5.54 -2.19 9.56
C LEU A 142 -5.73 -3.68 9.29
N SER A 143 -6.97 -4.10 9.10
CA SER A 143 -7.37 -5.43 8.62
C SER A 143 -8.51 -5.27 7.59
N PHE A 144 -9.00 -6.36 7.02
CA PHE A 144 -10.00 -6.27 5.95
C PHE A 144 -11.26 -7.09 6.23
N GLU A 145 -12.39 -6.66 5.67
CA GLU A 145 -13.61 -7.46 5.54
C GLU A 145 -13.36 -8.65 4.61
N SER A 146 -14.07 -9.75 4.84
CA SER A 146 -14.02 -10.91 3.94
C SER A 146 -14.42 -10.53 2.52
N GLY A 147 -13.67 -11.03 1.53
CA GLY A 147 -13.86 -10.68 0.11
C GLY A 147 -13.20 -9.37 -0.33
N THR A 148 -12.47 -8.68 0.55
CA THR A 148 -11.72 -7.48 0.19
C THR A 148 -10.38 -7.86 -0.44
N GLY A 149 -10.25 -7.64 -1.75
CA GLY A 149 -9.02 -7.93 -2.49
C GLY A 149 -8.66 -9.42 -2.50
N ASP A 150 -7.40 -9.71 -2.85
CA ASP A 150 -6.89 -11.07 -3.03
C ASP A 150 -6.53 -11.79 -1.72
N ALA A 151 -6.25 -11.03 -0.66
CA ALA A 151 -5.73 -11.54 0.61
C ALA A 151 -6.38 -10.82 1.80
N PRO A 152 -7.71 -10.98 2.02
CA PRO A 152 -8.42 -10.28 3.09
C PRO A 152 -7.95 -10.67 4.50
N ASP A 153 -7.21 -11.78 4.64
CA ASP A 153 -6.64 -12.25 5.90
C ASP A 153 -5.32 -11.55 6.29
N ASP A 154 -4.76 -10.74 5.38
CA ASP A 154 -3.62 -9.88 5.69
C ASP A 154 -3.99 -8.82 6.74
N TRP A 155 -2.99 -8.35 7.47
CA TRP A 155 -3.12 -7.15 8.29
C TRP A 155 -1.89 -6.28 8.16
N TYR A 156 -2.08 -5.00 8.50
CA TYR A 156 -1.02 -4.00 8.57
C TYR A 156 -1.01 -3.32 9.95
N ILE A 157 0.17 -3.02 10.48
CA ILE A 157 0.33 -1.95 11.48
C ILE A 157 0.89 -0.74 10.74
N VAL A 158 0.13 0.33 10.74
CA VAL A 158 0.42 1.54 9.96
C VAL A 158 0.99 2.58 10.88
N TYR A 159 2.19 3.08 10.58
CA TYR A 159 2.90 4.09 11.35
C TYR A 159 3.06 5.37 10.53
N SER A 160 2.49 6.47 11.03
CA SER A 160 2.69 7.80 10.45
C SER A 160 3.50 8.70 11.37
N ASP A 161 4.26 9.59 10.76
CA ASP A 161 5.06 10.57 11.47
C ASP A 161 4.18 11.50 12.32
N LYS A 162 4.66 11.90 13.50
CA LYS A 162 3.89 12.78 14.38
C LYS A 162 3.88 14.23 13.93
N ASP A 163 4.82 14.66 13.09
CA ASP A 163 4.91 16.02 12.61
C ASP A 163 4.21 16.12 11.26
N ASP A 164 4.76 15.47 10.23
CA ASP A 164 4.30 15.61 8.83
C ASP A 164 3.12 14.71 8.45
N LYS A 165 2.74 13.76 9.32
CA LYS A 165 1.65 12.78 9.12
C LYS A 165 1.83 11.85 7.91
N LEU A 166 2.97 11.89 7.21
CA LEU A 166 3.24 10.93 6.14
C LEU A 166 3.37 9.54 6.73
N LEU A 167 2.75 8.55 6.06
CA LEU A 167 3.08 7.14 6.24
C LEU A 167 4.60 6.94 6.15
N LYS A 168 5.21 6.46 7.23
CA LYS A 168 6.63 6.11 7.24
C LYS A 168 6.83 4.61 7.21
N ILE A 169 5.98 3.83 7.89
CA ILE A 169 6.18 2.38 8.01
C ILE A 169 4.84 1.66 7.94
N GLY A 170 4.81 0.53 7.23
CA GLY A 170 3.75 -0.46 7.34
C GLY A 170 4.35 -1.79 7.75
N ALA A 171 4.10 -2.26 8.97
CA ALA A 171 4.35 -3.66 9.32
C ALA A 171 3.21 -4.51 8.75
N TYR A 172 3.48 -5.72 8.29
CA TYR A 172 2.49 -6.53 7.61
C TYR A 172 2.80 -8.02 7.71
N ILE A 173 1.75 -8.80 7.49
CA ILE A 173 1.86 -10.22 7.11
C ILE A 173 1.40 -10.38 5.67
N VAL A 174 1.84 -11.48 5.05
CA VAL A 174 1.38 -11.91 3.72
C VAL A 174 0.79 -13.30 3.87
N THR A 175 -0.46 -13.48 3.49
CA THR A 175 -1.19 -14.76 3.54
C THR A 175 -1.25 -15.46 2.20
N ALA A 176 -0.77 -14.83 1.12
CA ALA A 176 -0.66 -15.47 -0.19
C ALA A 176 0.11 -16.81 -0.10
N GLY A 177 -0.62 -17.91 -0.29
CA GLY A 177 -0.08 -19.27 -0.27
C GLY A 177 0.16 -19.88 1.12
N LYS A 178 -0.39 -19.31 2.20
CA LYS A 178 -0.25 -19.82 3.59
C LYS A 178 -1.44 -19.43 4.45
N THR A 179 -1.60 -20.08 5.61
CA THR A 179 -2.64 -19.64 6.57
C THR A 179 -2.22 -18.36 7.29
N LYS A 180 -3.16 -17.69 7.94
CA LYS A 180 -2.88 -16.52 8.76
C LYS A 180 -1.93 -16.85 9.91
N GLU A 181 -2.13 -17.97 10.58
CA GLU A 181 -1.28 -18.42 11.69
C GLU A 181 0.16 -18.69 11.24
N GLU A 182 0.34 -19.18 10.01
CA GLU A 182 1.68 -19.34 9.42
C GLU A 182 2.30 -17.99 9.06
N ALA A 183 1.50 -17.06 8.54
CA ALA A 183 1.95 -15.73 8.17
C ALA A 183 2.37 -14.89 9.38
N GLU A 184 1.68 -15.01 10.51
CA GLU A 184 1.96 -14.29 11.75
C GLU A 184 3.26 -14.72 12.44
N LYS A 185 3.87 -15.85 12.03
CA LYS A 185 5.19 -16.29 12.51
C LYS A 185 6.35 -15.51 11.90
N ASP A 186 6.12 -14.81 10.79
CA ASP A 186 7.17 -14.09 10.05
C ASP A 186 6.66 -12.72 9.54
N PRO A 187 6.27 -11.78 10.43
CA PRO A 187 5.88 -10.45 10.01
C PRO A 187 7.07 -9.66 9.44
N HIS A 188 6.76 -8.81 8.49
CA HIS A 188 7.71 -7.94 7.83
C HIS A 188 7.30 -6.48 8.01
N ALA A 189 8.15 -5.55 7.61
CA ALA A 189 7.78 -4.15 7.48
C ALA A 189 8.39 -3.53 6.23
N ILE A 190 7.64 -2.60 5.64
CA ILE A 190 8.13 -1.66 4.64
C ILE A 190 8.28 -0.29 5.28
N GLU A 191 9.45 0.29 5.12
CA GLU A 191 9.76 1.67 5.50
C GLU A 191 9.85 2.52 4.24
N TYR A 192 9.17 3.67 4.26
CA TYR A 192 9.10 4.67 3.20
C TYR A 192 9.96 5.87 3.57
N SER A 193 10.94 6.19 2.73
CA SER A 193 11.87 7.30 2.93
C SER A 193 12.14 8.07 1.63
N ASP A 194 12.96 9.12 1.74
CA ASP A 194 13.37 9.98 0.62
C ASP A 194 12.18 10.53 -0.18
N PHE A 195 11.23 11.13 0.55
CA PHE A 195 10.04 11.74 -0.04
C PHE A 195 10.43 12.90 -0.96
N THR A 196 9.98 12.82 -2.20
CA THR A 196 10.12 13.90 -3.19
C THR A 196 8.74 14.38 -3.60
N VAL A 197 8.55 15.69 -3.66
CA VAL A 197 7.29 16.28 -4.14
C VAL A 197 7.31 16.35 -5.66
N ILE A 198 6.37 15.64 -6.30
CA ILE A 198 6.28 15.51 -7.76
C ILE A 198 4.88 15.96 -8.16
N ASP A 199 4.80 17.03 -8.96
CA ASP A 199 3.55 17.73 -9.27
C ASP A 199 2.69 18.03 -8.03
N GLY A 200 3.35 18.32 -6.90
CA GLY A 200 2.73 18.61 -5.61
C GLY A 200 2.18 17.40 -4.86
N VAL A 201 2.54 16.18 -5.24
CA VAL A 201 2.26 14.95 -4.49
C VAL A 201 3.57 14.44 -3.87
N PRO A 202 3.66 14.22 -2.54
CA PRO A 202 4.83 13.62 -1.93
C PRO A 202 4.89 12.11 -2.23
N ILE A 203 5.97 11.66 -2.86
CA ILE A 203 6.20 10.27 -3.22
C ILE A 203 7.48 9.77 -2.54
N ALA A 204 7.37 8.66 -1.80
CA ALA A 204 8.54 7.97 -1.25
C ALA A 204 9.36 7.34 -2.39
N THR A 205 10.62 7.77 -2.54
CA THR A 205 11.49 7.28 -3.62
C THR A 205 12.42 6.14 -3.20
N SER A 206 12.51 5.88 -1.90
CA SER A 206 13.27 4.78 -1.31
C SER A 206 12.38 3.96 -0.40
N TRP A 207 12.42 2.63 -0.55
CA TRP A 207 11.81 1.70 0.39
C TRP A 207 12.88 0.81 1.01
N THR A 208 12.76 0.53 2.30
CA THR A 208 13.53 -0.53 2.97
C THR A 208 12.58 -1.59 3.51
N PHE A 209 12.92 -2.86 3.27
CA PHE A 209 12.17 -3.99 3.81
C PHE A 209 12.91 -4.57 5.01
N TRP A 210 12.17 -4.83 6.07
CA TRP A 210 12.66 -5.28 7.36
C TRP A 210 11.89 -6.52 7.82
N GLY A 211 12.50 -7.35 8.67
CA GLY A 211 11.74 -8.18 9.59
C GLY A 211 11.08 -7.29 10.65
N TRP A 212 9.96 -7.74 11.22
CA TRP A 212 9.25 -6.97 12.23
C TRP A 212 8.73 -7.83 13.38
N THR A 213 8.86 -7.32 14.60
CA THR A 213 8.20 -7.88 15.80
C THR A 213 7.49 -6.78 16.56
N LYS A 214 6.49 -7.14 17.36
CA LYS A 214 5.77 -6.15 18.19
C LYS A 214 6.69 -5.55 19.26
N GLU A 215 7.62 -6.35 19.75
CA GLU A 215 8.51 -6.01 20.86
C GLU A 215 9.68 -5.13 20.42
N GLU A 216 10.33 -5.45 19.30
CA GLU A 216 11.55 -4.76 18.84
C GLU A 216 11.27 -3.75 17.72
N GLY A 217 10.13 -3.85 17.05
CA GLY A 217 9.84 -3.04 15.88
C GLY A 217 10.59 -3.54 14.64
N LEU A 218 11.36 -2.67 13.99
CA LEU A 218 12.17 -3.04 12.83
C LEU A 218 13.40 -3.85 13.28
N THR A 219 13.62 -5.01 12.65
CA THR A 219 14.74 -5.90 13.03
C THR A 219 15.77 -6.01 11.90
N LYS A 220 15.85 -7.16 11.23
CA LYS A 220 16.83 -7.42 10.19
C LYS A 220 16.41 -6.76 8.87
N LYS A 221 17.32 -6.03 8.23
CA LYS A 221 17.13 -5.57 6.84
C LYS A 221 17.09 -6.74 5.88
N LEU A 222 16.02 -6.82 5.09
CA LEU A 222 15.74 -7.91 4.15
C LEU A 222 15.96 -7.49 2.70
N GLY A 223 15.62 -6.24 2.37
CA GLY A 223 15.65 -5.74 1.01
C GLY A 223 15.50 -4.23 0.93
N LYS A 224 15.45 -3.73 -0.31
CA LYS A 224 15.21 -2.32 -0.61
C LYS A 224 14.56 -2.19 -1.98
N ALA A 225 13.81 -1.11 -2.18
CA ALA A 225 13.39 -0.67 -3.49
C ALA A 225 13.78 0.78 -3.73
N LYS A 226 13.98 1.13 -5.00
CA LYS A 226 14.19 2.50 -5.44
C LYS A 226 13.20 2.82 -6.55
N ILE A 227 12.59 3.99 -6.45
CA ILE A 227 11.67 4.55 -7.42
C ILE A 227 12.31 5.79 -8.03
N THR A 228 12.28 5.88 -9.35
CA THR A 228 12.84 7.01 -10.09
C THR A 228 11.95 7.39 -11.27
N ASN A 229 12.17 8.56 -11.86
CA ASN A 229 11.50 9.01 -13.08
C ASN A 229 9.96 8.99 -12.97
N VAL A 230 9.43 9.33 -11.78
CA VAL A 230 7.99 9.39 -11.55
C VAL A 230 7.39 10.54 -12.37
N LYS A 231 6.28 10.25 -13.04
CA LYS A 231 5.50 11.23 -13.80
C LYS A 231 4.02 10.83 -13.81
N PHE A 232 3.16 11.84 -13.84
CA PHE A 232 1.74 11.65 -14.10
C PHE A 232 1.45 11.75 -15.59
N LEU A 233 0.53 10.93 -16.08
CA LEU A 233 0.19 10.83 -17.50
C LEU A 233 -1.34 10.83 -17.68
N ASP A 234 -1.77 11.25 -18.86
CA ASP A 234 -3.14 11.03 -19.36
C ASP A 234 -3.09 9.98 -20.47
N LEU A 235 -3.22 8.71 -20.09
CA LEU A 235 -3.29 7.59 -21.02
C LEU A 235 -4.74 7.15 -21.19
N LYS A 236 -5.11 6.76 -22.41
CA LYS A 236 -6.43 6.21 -22.69
C LYS A 236 -6.57 4.80 -22.11
N GLU A 237 -7.80 4.39 -21.84
CA GLU A 237 -8.11 3.08 -21.25
C GLU A 237 -7.59 1.91 -22.10
N GLU A 238 -7.51 2.05 -23.43
CA GLU A 238 -7.01 1.02 -24.34
C GLU A 238 -5.54 0.69 -24.11
N TYR A 239 -4.75 1.60 -23.52
CA TYR A 239 -3.36 1.34 -23.15
C TYR A 239 -3.23 0.17 -22.17
N PHE A 240 -4.26 -0.03 -21.35
CA PHE A 240 -4.29 -1.06 -20.33
C PHE A 240 -5.02 -2.33 -20.77
N ILE A 241 -5.49 -2.45 -22.02
CA ILE A 241 -6.09 -3.70 -22.50
C ILE A 241 -4.97 -4.71 -22.74
N PRO A 242 -4.98 -5.88 -22.07
CA PRO A 242 -3.97 -6.90 -22.29
C PRO A 242 -3.97 -7.40 -23.75
N PRO A 243 -2.79 -7.54 -24.40
CA PRO A 243 -2.71 -8.13 -25.73
C PRO A 243 -3.28 -9.55 -25.75
N LYS A 244 -3.94 -9.94 -26.85
CA LYS A 244 -4.50 -11.30 -27.01
C LYS A 244 -3.45 -12.41 -26.93
N SER A 245 -2.17 -12.09 -27.19
CA SER A 245 -1.06 -13.03 -27.07
C SER A 245 -0.62 -13.29 -25.63
N PHE A 246 -1.09 -12.51 -24.65
CA PHE A 246 -0.69 -12.68 -23.26
C PHE A 246 -1.39 -13.89 -22.64
N LYS A 247 -0.66 -14.59 -21.78
CA LYS A 247 -1.19 -15.67 -20.97
C LYS A 247 -1.93 -15.09 -19.77
N LYS A 248 -3.16 -15.54 -19.53
CA LYS A 248 -3.86 -15.29 -18.27
C LYS A 248 -3.19 -16.09 -17.15
N VAL A 249 -2.93 -15.44 -16.02
CA VAL A 249 -2.37 -16.05 -14.81
C VAL A 249 -3.52 -16.46 -13.90
N LEU A 250 -3.54 -17.74 -13.54
CA LEU A 250 -4.55 -18.29 -12.64
C LEU A 250 -4.22 -17.93 -11.18
N ASN A 251 -5.26 -17.88 -10.35
CA ASN A 251 -5.16 -17.72 -8.90
C ASN A 251 -4.58 -18.96 -8.23
#